data_AF-A0A7N0TMH2-F1
#
_entry.id   AF-A0A7N0TMH2-F1
#
_cell.length_a   1.000
_cell.length_b   1.000
_cell.length_c   1.000
_cell.angle_alpha   90.00
_cell.angle_beta   90.00
_cell.angle_gamma   90.00
#
_symmetry.space_group_name_H-M   'P 1'
#
loop_
_entity.id
_entity.type
_entity.pdbx_description
1 polymer ?
#
loop_
_entity_poly.entity_id
_entity_poly.type
_entity_poly.pdbx_seq_one_letter_code
_entity_poly.pdbx_strand_id
1 'polypeptide(L)'
;MEKMQKEMNRRMNKLLQLVFILIAFASPESSASSSSFSSRKLLADEAPPLKLITGDQQVTVDNGLFSATFSVPEGMINEIRYNGISNLLSENEDLNSRMYFDAVSGKPPAFRIDATKYNVTVQTDEQVELSFTYTWDAKNSSVFPVNVEKRYVVLRGFSGIYIYGIYERLKGWPDMDFVQTRIVFKPNGDK
;
A
#
# COMPACT_ATOMS: atom_id res chain seq x y z
N MET A 1 34.18 19.19 7.88
CA MET A 1 33.14 19.05 6.84
C MET A 1 32.91 17.60 6.45
N GLU A 2 33.95 16.86 6.04
CA GLU A 2 33.87 15.43 5.65
C GLU A 2 33.27 14.48 6.71
N LYS A 3 33.63 14.67 7.99
CA LYS A 3 33.13 13.84 9.11
C LYS A 3 31.63 14.02 9.34
N MET A 4 31.11 15.22 9.07
CA MET A 4 29.68 15.55 9.18
C MET A 4 28.89 15.01 7.98
N GLN A 5 29.47 15.05 6.78
CA GLN A 5 28.90 14.44 5.57
C GLN A 5 28.79 12.91 5.71
N LYS A 6 29.82 12.27 6.26
CA LYS A 6 29.86 10.81 6.48
C LYS A 6 28.86 10.36 7.55
N GLU A 7 28.69 11.16 8.61
CA GLU A 7 27.69 10.92 9.65
C GLU A 7 26.26 11.15 9.13
N MET A 8 26.05 12.15 8.29
CA MET A 8 24.76 12.42 7.63
C MET A 8 24.39 11.30 6.66
N ASN A 9 25.33 10.81 5.85
CA ASN A 9 25.12 9.67 4.96
C ASN A 9 24.88 8.36 5.75
N ARG A 10 25.56 8.19 6.89
CA ARG A 10 25.32 7.06 7.81
C ARG A 10 23.95 7.14 8.49
N ARG A 11 23.45 8.35 8.77
CA ARG A 11 22.10 8.58 9.32
C ARG A 11 21.02 8.39 8.25
N MET A 12 21.23 8.86 7.03
CA MET A 12 20.32 8.60 5.90
C MET A 12 20.19 7.10 5.60
N ASN A 13 21.30 6.35 5.61
CA ASN A 13 21.28 4.89 5.39
C ASN A 13 20.66 4.10 6.56
N LYS A 14 20.47 4.72 7.73
CA LYS A 14 19.79 4.12 8.89
C LYS A 14 18.32 4.54 9.02
N LEU A 15 17.87 5.56 8.28
CA LEU A 15 16.51 6.10 8.38
C LEU A 15 15.59 5.68 7.22
N LEU A 16 16.10 4.94 6.23
CA LEU A 16 15.31 4.54 5.07
C LEU A 16 15.68 3.13 4.60
N GLN A 17 15.29 2.11 5.38
CA GLN A 17 15.14 0.77 4.82
C GLN A 17 13.72 0.65 4.24
N LEU A 18 13.55 1.14 3.02
CA LEU A 18 12.39 0.82 2.19
C LEU A 18 12.56 -0.63 1.70
N VAL A 19 11.88 -1.56 2.36
CA VAL A 19 11.74 -2.93 1.85
C VAL A 19 10.61 -2.91 0.82
N PHE A 20 10.96 -2.87 -0.47
CA PHE A 20 10.00 -3.13 -1.54
C PHE A 20 9.79 -4.65 -1.64
N ILE A 21 8.69 -5.17 -1.09
CA ILE A 21 8.27 -6.54 -1.41
C ILE A 21 7.54 -6.47 -2.75
N LEU A 22 8.26 -6.82 -3.81
CA LEU A 22 7.70 -7.03 -5.15
C LEU A 22 7.06 -8.41 -5.18
N ILE A 23 5.74 -8.50 -4.96
CA ILE A 23 5.02 -9.75 -5.26
C ILE A 23 4.74 -9.76 -6.77
N ALA A 24 5.72 -10.23 -7.54
CA ALA A 24 5.49 -10.65 -8.91
C ALA A 24 5.01 -12.10 -8.89
N PHE A 25 3.77 -12.36 -9.30
CA PHE A 25 3.38 -13.70 -9.73
C PHE A 25 4.12 -13.98 -11.05
N ALA A 26 5.34 -14.52 -10.94
CA ALA A 26 6.09 -15.02 -12.08
C ALA A 26 5.67 -16.46 -12.35
N SER A 27 4.84 -16.65 -13.37
CA SER A 27 4.85 -17.90 -14.15
C SER A 27 6.27 -18.07 -14.70
N PRO A 28 6.88 -19.27 -14.65
CA PRO A 28 8.22 -19.46 -15.14
C PRO A 28 8.17 -19.49 -16.68
N GLU A 29 8.38 -18.34 -17.33
CA GLU A 29 9.02 -18.25 -18.64
C GLU A 29 9.26 -16.78 -19.04
N SER A 30 10.53 -16.41 -19.08
CA SER A 30 11.22 -15.65 -20.14
C SER A 30 12.27 -14.70 -19.58
N SER A 31 13.46 -14.82 -20.18
CA SER A 31 14.60 -13.94 -20.05
C SER A 31 14.21 -12.46 -20.09
N ALA A 32 14.62 -11.69 -19.08
CA ALA A 32 14.52 -10.23 -19.07
C ALA A 32 15.38 -9.65 -20.21
N SER A 33 14.74 -9.42 -21.35
CA SER A 33 15.30 -8.71 -22.50
C SER A 33 14.80 -7.26 -22.51
N SER A 34 15.60 -6.36 -23.09
CA SER A 34 15.31 -4.92 -23.25
C SER A 34 14.01 -4.62 -24.01
N SER A 35 13.37 -5.62 -24.63
CA SER A 35 12.06 -5.48 -25.29
C SER A 35 10.92 -5.26 -24.29
N SER A 36 11.04 -5.76 -23.06
CA SER A 36 9.98 -5.69 -22.04
C SER A 36 9.63 -4.25 -21.62
N PHE A 37 10.62 -3.36 -21.54
CA PHE A 37 10.40 -1.94 -21.24
C PHE A 37 9.71 -1.21 -22.39
N SER A 38 10.08 -1.51 -23.64
CA SER A 38 9.47 -0.89 -24.83
C SER A 38 8.01 -1.33 -24.99
N SER A 39 7.71 -2.62 -24.78
CA SER A 39 6.34 -3.13 -24.82
C SER A 39 5.48 -2.60 -23.66
N ARG A 40 6.03 -2.49 -22.44
CA ARG A 40 5.30 -1.88 -21.31
C ARG A 40 5.01 -0.40 -21.54
N LYS A 41 5.96 0.33 -22.11
CA LYS A 41 5.75 1.74 -22.47
C LYS A 41 4.66 1.88 -23.53
N LEU A 42 4.68 1.03 -24.57
CA LEU A 42 3.62 1.00 -25.59
C LEU A 42 2.24 0.68 -24.99
N LEU A 43 2.15 -0.27 -24.05
CA LEU A 43 0.92 -0.60 -23.35
C LEU A 43 0.43 0.54 -22.44
N ALA A 44 1.34 1.28 -21.79
CA ALA A 44 0.99 2.47 -21.02
C ALA A 44 0.50 3.62 -21.91
N ASP A 45 1.14 3.84 -23.06
CA ASP A 45 0.77 4.89 -24.01
C ASP A 45 -0.63 4.66 -24.62
N GLU A 46 -1.04 3.39 -24.83
CA GLU A 46 -2.39 3.03 -25.32
C GLU A 46 -3.46 2.92 -24.23
N ALA A 47 -3.08 2.67 -22.97
CA ALA A 47 -4.03 2.57 -21.86
C ALA A 47 -4.71 3.92 -21.59
N PRO A 48 -5.97 3.97 -21.11
CA PRO A 48 -6.59 5.23 -20.74
C PRO A 48 -5.83 5.90 -19.57
N PRO A 49 -5.88 7.25 -19.44
CA PRO A 49 -5.36 7.95 -18.28
C PRO A 49 -5.97 7.42 -16.98
N LEU A 50 -5.20 7.46 -15.87
CA LEU A 50 -5.75 7.11 -14.57
C LEU A 50 -6.91 8.00 -14.18
N LYS A 51 -7.90 7.37 -13.56
CA LYS A 51 -9.06 8.03 -12.96
C LYS A 51 -9.00 7.85 -11.46
N LEU A 52 -9.10 8.97 -10.75
CA LEU A 52 -9.32 9.01 -9.31
C LEU A 52 -10.78 9.39 -9.07
N ILE A 53 -11.54 8.50 -8.45
CA ILE A 53 -12.96 8.70 -8.15
C ILE A 53 -13.08 8.81 -6.63
N THR A 54 -13.37 9.99 -6.12
CA THR A 54 -13.48 10.26 -4.68
C THR A 54 -14.94 10.30 -4.25
N GLY A 55 -15.25 9.62 -3.15
CA GLY A 55 -16.51 9.75 -2.41
C GLY A 55 -16.27 9.98 -0.93
N ASP A 56 -17.34 10.12 -0.14
CA ASP A 56 -17.25 10.51 1.27
C ASP A 56 -16.56 9.45 2.15
N GLN A 57 -16.77 8.16 1.84
CA GLN A 57 -16.29 7.03 2.64
C GLN A 57 -15.35 6.11 1.85
N GLN A 58 -15.09 6.42 0.59
CA GLN A 58 -14.28 5.58 -0.28
C GLN A 58 -13.59 6.38 -1.38
N VAL A 59 -12.50 5.83 -1.88
CA VAL A 59 -11.82 6.34 -3.07
C VAL A 59 -11.46 5.19 -3.99
N THR A 60 -11.63 5.36 -5.29
CA THR A 60 -11.27 4.36 -6.30
C THR A 60 -10.19 4.91 -7.23
N VAL A 61 -9.19 4.07 -7.51
CA VAL A 61 -8.17 4.34 -8.52
C VAL A 61 -8.33 3.33 -9.65
N ASP A 62 -8.53 3.80 -10.86
CA ASP A 62 -8.84 2.99 -12.05
C ASP A 62 -7.93 3.38 -13.22
N ASN A 63 -7.28 2.40 -13.84
CA ASN A 63 -6.45 2.60 -15.04
C ASN A 63 -7.01 1.92 -16.31
N GLY A 64 -8.28 1.48 -16.27
CA GLY A 64 -8.99 0.79 -17.35
C GLY A 64 -8.74 -0.72 -17.43
N LEU A 65 -7.61 -1.22 -16.91
CA LEU A 65 -7.30 -2.64 -16.82
C LEU A 65 -7.47 -3.18 -15.39
N PHE A 66 -7.06 -2.38 -14.41
CA PHE A 66 -7.09 -2.68 -12.98
C PHE A 66 -7.74 -1.51 -12.25
N SER A 67 -8.57 -1.82 -11.25
CA SER A 67 -9.07 -0.82 -10.32
C SER A 67 -9.08 -1.33 -8.89
N ALA A 68 -8.76 -0.45 -7.94
CA ALA A 68 -8.85 -0.72 -6.51
C ALA A 68 -9.68 0.35 -5.81
N THR A 69 -10.58 -0.07 -4.92
CA THR A 69 -11.41 0.80 -4.09
C THR A 69 -11.00 0.69 -2.63
N PHE A 70 -10.75 1.84 -2.01
CA PHE A 70 -10.20 1.98 -0.66
C PHE A 70 -11.22 2.62 0.28
N SER A 71 -11.26 2.20 1.54
CA SER A 71 -12.01 2.88 2.59
C SER A 71 -11.32 4.19 3.02
N VAL A 72 -12.11 5.21 3.34
CA VAL A 72 -11.63 6.52 3.79
C VAL A 72 -12.22 6.83 5.17
N PRO A 73 -11.38 7.16 6.19
CA PRO A 73 -9.92 7.30 6.14
C PRO A 73 -9.14 6.01 6.44
N GLU A 74 -9.79 4.86 6.68
CA GLU A 74 -9.12 3.71 7.29
C GLU A 74 -8.08 3.07 6.39
N GLY A 75 -8.17 3.23 5.06
CA GLY A 75 -7.19 2.75 4.10
C GLY A 75 -7.15 1.23 4.00
N MET A 76 -8.31 0.61 3.84
CA MET A 76 -8.49 -0.83 3.57
C MET A 76 -8.91 -1.00 2.12
N ILE A 77 -8.56 -2.11 1.46
CA ILE A 77 -9.04 -2.36 0.09
C ILE A 77 -10.30 -3.21 0.17
N ASN A 78 -11.38 -2.62 -0.34
CA ASN A 78 -12.73 -3.16 -0.28
C ASN A 78 -13.11 -3.87 -1.57
N GLU A 79 -12.48 -3.47 -2.68
CA GLU A 79 -12.73 -4.02 -4.00
C GLU A 79 -11.45 -4.00 -4.85
N ILE A 80 -11.21 -5.09 -5.58
CA ILE A 80 -10.22 -5.15 -6.66
C ILE A 80 -10.90 -5.69 -7.91
N ARG A 81 -10.82 -4.98 -9.03
CA ARG A 81 -11.29 -5.46 -10.34
C ARG A 81 -10.13 -5.56 -11.30
N TYR A 82 -10.18 -6.54 -12.19
CA TYR A 82 -9.14 -6.76 -13.18
C TYR A 82 -9.73 -7.28 -14.49
N ASN A 83 -9.41 -6.62 -15.60
CA ASN A 83 -9.70 -7.05 -16.96
C ASN A 83 -11.15 -7.52 -17.18
N GLY A 84 -12.12 -6.74 -16.70
CA GLY A 84 -13.55 -7.05 -16.78
C GLY A 84 -14.06 -8.09 -15.78
N ILE A 85 -13.18 -8.73 -15.01
CA ILE A 85 -13.56 -9.56 -13.87
C ILE A 85 -14.05 -8.63 -12.76
N SER A 86 -15.19 -9.00 -12.18
CA SER A 86 -15.77 -8.32 -11.01
C SER A 86 -14.84 -8.44 -9.79
N ASN A 87 -15.33 -8.07 -8.61
CA ASN A 87 -14.54 -8.05 -7.40
C ASN A 87 -13.78 -9.38 -7.14
N LEU A 88 -12.45 -9.31 -7.12
CA LEU A 88 -11.54 -10.42 -6.81
C LEU A 88 -11.45 -10.69 -5.30
N LEU A 89 -11.99 -9.81 -4.47
CA LEU A 89 -12.04 -9.98 -3.02
C LEU A 89 -13.35 -10.67 -2.60
N SER A 90 -13.28 -11.48 -1.54
CA SER A 90 -14.42 -12.20 -0.99
C SER A 90 -15.58 -11.25 -0.66
N GLU A 91 -16.78 -11.55 -1.19
CA GLU A 91 -18.00 -10.80 -0.89
C GLU A 91 -18.67 -11.26 0.41
N ASN A 92 -18.26 -12.42 0.94
CA ASN A 92 -18.74 -12.98 2.21
C ASN A 92 -18.11 -12.34 3.45
N GLU A 93 -17.20 -11.39 3.24
CA GLU A 93 -16.47 -10.68 4.28
C GLU A 93 -16.99 -9.25 4.43
N ASP A 94 -16.95 -8.74 5.66
CA ASP A 94 -17.22 -7.33 5.93
C ASP A 94 -16.37 -6.45 5.00
N LEU A 95 -16.96 -5.35 4.52
CA LEU A 95 -16.38 -4.53 3.44
C LEU A 95 -14.90 -4.19 3.66
N ASN A 96 -14.55 -3.79 4.88
CA ASN A 96 -13.17 -3.40 5.22
C ASN A 96 -12.30 -4.62 5.60
N SER A 97 -12.85 -5.81 5.84
CA SER A 97 -12.12 -7.02 6.25
C SER A 97 -11.66 -7.92 5.09
N ARG A 98 -11.85 -7.45 3.86
CA ARG A 98 -11.50 -8.14 2.61
C ARG A 98 -10.01 -8.11 2.30
N MET A 99 -9.41 -6.92 2.38
CA MET A 99 -7.97 -6.76 2.36
C MET A 99 -7.54 -5.67 3.33
N TYR A 100 -6.75 -6.04 4.34
CA TYR A 100 -6.44 -5.17 5.46
C TYR A 100 -5.01 -5.30 5.96
N PHE A 101 -4.59 -4.29 6.71
CA PHE A 101 -3.33 -4.25 7.43
C PHE A 101 -3.57 -4.54 8.90
N ASP A 102 -2.75 -5.44 9.45
CA ASP A 102 -2.67 -5.60 10.89
C ASP A 102 -1.21 -5.72 11.36
N ALA A 103 -1.02 -5.54 12.66
CA ALA A 103 0.24 -5.72 13.34
C ALA A 103 0.07 -6.71 14.50
N VAL A 104 1.03 -7.63 14.62
CA VAL A 104 1.07 -8.65 15.66
C VAL A 104 2.13 -8.26 16.68
N SER A 105 1.75 -8.28 17.95
CA SER A 105 2.69 -8.15 19.07
C SER A 105 3.15 -9.52 19.56
N GLY A 106 4.08 -9.54 20.52
CA GLY A 106 4.41 -10.77 21.26
C GLY A 106 3.22 -11.42 21.98
N LYS A 107 2.08 -10.73 22.09
CA LYS A 107 0.81 -11.25 22.65
C LYS A 107 -0.36 -11.00 21.69
N PRO A 108 -1.26 -11.99 21.51
CA PRO A 108 -2.52 -11.78 20.79
C PRO A 108 -3.48 -10.86 21.57
N PRO A 109 -4.49 -10.26 20.91
CA PRO A 109 -4.81 -10.38 19.48
C PRO A 109 -3.90 -9.50 18.59
N ALA A 110 -4.01 -9.70 17.28
CA ALA A 110 -3.44 -8.76 16.30
C ALA A 110 -4.24 -7.44 16.33
N PHE A 111 -3.55 -6.34 16.09
CA PHE A 111 -4.13 -5.01 16.06
C PHE A 111 -4.31 -4.57 14.62
N ARG A 112 -5.55 -4.23 14.27
CA ARG A 112 -5.87 -3.67 12.97
C ARG A 112 -5.28 -2.27 12.86
N ILE A 113 -4.65 -1.98 11.73
CA ILE A 113 -4.04 -0.66 11.48
C ILE A 113 -5.04 0.18 10.70
N ASP A 114 -6.02 0.72 11.41
CA ASP A 114 -6.99 1.66 10.86
C ASP A 114 -6.38 3.06 10.86
N ALA A 115 -6.24 3.64 9.67
CA ALA A 115 -5.76 5.00 9.52
C ALA A 115 -6.86 6.01 9.88
N THR A 116 -6.46 7.20 10.32
CA THR A 116 -7.37 8.29 10.68
C THR A 116 -7.25 9.48 9.74
N LYS A 117 -6.28 9.45 8.82
CA LYS A 117 -6.06 10.48 7.81
C LYS A 117 -5.82 9.85 6.44
N TYR A 118 -6.45 10.43 5.42
CA TYR A 118 -6.27 10.08 4.01
C TYR A 118 -5.71 11.29 3.24
N ASN A 119 -4.83 11.03 2.26
CA ASN A 119 -4.31 12.04 1.36
C ASN A 119 -3.98 11.47 -0.03
N VAL A 120 -4.17 12.27 -1.08
CA VAL A 120 -3.63 12.00 -2.42
C VAL A 120 -2.27 12.65 -2.53
N THR A 121 -1.22 11.85 -2.68
CA THR A 121 0.17 12.34 -2.68
C THR A 121 0.75 12.52 -4.07
N VAL A 122 0.26 11.73 -5.05
CA VAL A 122 0.53 11.90 -6.47
C VAL A 122 -0.78 11.71 -7.22
N GLN A 123 -1.07 12.60 -8.17
CA GLN A 123 -2.19 12.49 -9.10
C GLN A 123 -1.77 13.01 -10.46
N THR A 124 -1.52 12.08 -11.38
CA THR A 124 -1.16 12.34 -12.76
C THR A 124 -1.85 11.29 -13.65
N ASP A 125 -1.82 11.50 -14.96
CA ASP A 125 -2.36 10.52 -15.91
C ASP A 125 -1.61 9.18 -15.87
N GLU A 126 -0.36 9.18 -15.39
CA GLU A 126 0.53 8.01 -15.36
C GLU A 126 0.57 7.29 -14.01
N GLN A 127 0.29 8.02 -12.93
CA GLN A 127 0.40 7.52 -11.56
C GLN A 127 -0.58 8.22 -10.65
N VAL A 128 -1.21 7.41 -9.79
CA VAL A 128 -1.91 7.88 -8.59
C VAL A 128 -1.29 7.20 -7.39
N GLU A 129 -0.97 7.98 -6.36
CA GLU A 129 -0.47 7.49 -5.09
C GLU A 129 -1.29 8.01 -3.92
N LEU A 130 -1.87 7.09 -3.15
CA LEU A 130 -2.66 7.37 -1.96
C LEU A 130 -1.85 7.13 -0.70
N SER A 131 -2.06 7.97 0.31
CA SER A 131 -1.52 7.85 1.66
C SER A 131 -2.63 7.73 2.68
N PHE A 132 -2.49 6.78 3.60
CA PHE A 132 -3.38 6.59 4.74
C PHE A 132 -2.54 6.50 6.02
N THR A 133 -2.71 7.46 6.92
CA THR A 133 -1.85 7.62 8.10
C THR A 133 -2.62 7.30 9.38
N TYR A 134 -2.00 6.46 10.21
CA TYR A 134 -2.28 6.28 11.62
C TYR A 134 -1.17 6.96 12.43
N THR A 135 -1.55 7.81 13.37
CA THR A 135 -0.62 8.48 14.30
C THR A 135 -0.89 8.00 15.70
N TRP A 136 0.15 7.52 16.38
CA TRP A 136 -0.01 7.06 17.76
C TRP A 136 -0.23 8.24 18.71
N ASP A 137 -1.26 8.11 19.56
CA ASP A 137 -1.54 9.03 20.66
C ASP A 137 -1.40 8.31 22.01
N ALA A 138 -0.46 8.79 22.83
CA ALA A 138 -0.21 8.28 24.18
C ALA A 138 -1.44 8.33 25.09
N LYS A 139 -2.41 9.20 24.82
CA LYS A 139 -3.63 9.35 25.63
C LYS A 139 -4.71 8.33 25.28
N ASN A 140 -4.66 7.74 24.09
CA ASN A 140 -5.70 6.86 23.55
C ASN A 140 -5.12 5.54 23.05
N SER A 141 -4.05 5.06 23.71
CA SER A 141 -3.19 4.00 23.19
C SER A 141 -3.81 2.60 23.36
N SER A 142 -4.82 2.28 22.55
CA SER A 142 -5.25 0.89 22.33
C SER A 142 -4.30 0.13 21.39
N VAL A 143 -3.35 0.83 20.78
CA VAL A 143 -2.42 0.31 19.77
C VAL A 143 -0.98 0.80 20.06
N PHE A 144 -0.05 0.11 19.44
CA PHE A 144 1.39 0.29 19.44
C PHE A 144 1.91 1.74 19.34
N PRO A 145 2.99 2.10 20.08
CA PRO A 145 3.69 3.38 19.96
C PRO A 145 4.52 3.52 18.67
N VAL A 146 3.84 3.55 17.53
CA VAL A 146 4.42 3.74 16.19
C VAL A 146 3.43 4.48 15.30
N ASN A 147 3.92 5.43 14.52
CA ASN A 147 3.19 6.00 13.40
C ASN A 147 3.26 5.04 12.23
N VAL A 148 2.13 4.84 11.54
CA VAL A 148 2.08 3.99 10.35
C VAL A 148 1.47 4.78 9.20
N GLU A 149 2.16 4.79 8.07
CA GLU A 149 1.66 5.35 6.83
C GLU A 149 1.60 4.28 5.76
N LYS A 150 0.41 3.97 5.28
CA LYS A 150 0.16 3.01 4.20
C LYS A 150 0.13 3.77 2.87
N ARG A 151 0.88 3.29 1.90
CA ARG A 151 0.99 3.87 0.56
C ARG A 151 0.53 2.87 -0.49
N TYR A 152 -0.27 3.38 -1.42
CA TYR A 152 -0.85 2.61 -2.52
C TYR A 152 -0.58 3.33 -3.83
N VAL A 153 0.12 2.68 -4.76
CA VAL A 153 0.46 3.26 -6.07
C VAL A 153 -0.17 2.42 -7.17
N VAL A 154 -0.92 3.07 -8.06
CA VAL A 154 -1.43 2.48 -9.30
C VAL A 154 -0.80 3.23 -10.46
N LEU A 155 -0.36 2.49 -11.47
CA LEU A 155 0.33 3.01 -12.65
C LEU A 155 -0.48 2.73 -13.92
N ARG A 156 -0.35 3.61 -14.92
CA ARG A 156 -1.04 3.49 -16.21
C ARG A 156 -0.52 2.29 -16.99
N GLY A 157 -1.40 1.47 -17.53
CA GLY A 157 -1.02 0.27 -18.31
C GLY A 157 -0.44 -0.88 -17.48
N PHE A 158 -0.49 -0.83 -16.14
CA PHE A 158 -0.07 -1.94 -15.28
C PHE A 158 -1.27 -2.71 -14.72
N SER A 159 -1.11 -4.02 -14.56
CA SER A 159 -2.18 -4.94 -14.12
C SER A 159 -2.35 -5.03 -12.60
N GLY A 160 -1.90 -4.05 -11.83
CA GLY A 160 -1.86 -4.19 -10.38
C GLY A 160 -1.54 -2.90 -9.62
N ILE A 161 -1.21 -3.11 -8.34
CA ILE A 161 -1.00 -2.07 -7.34
C ILE A 161 0.30 -2.33 -6.57
N TYR A 162 1.06 -1.28 -6.30
CA TYR A 162 2.18 -1.33 -5.37
C TYR A 162 1.71 -0.89 -4.00
N ILE A 163 2.12 -1.63 -2.98
CA ILE A 163 1.69 -1.41 -1.61
C ILE A 163 2.93 -1.42 -0.71
N TYR A 164 3.06 -0.39 0.14
CA TYR A 164 4.09 -0.37 1.16
C TYR A 164 3.64 0.40 2.40
N GLY A 165 4.26 0.08 3.55
CA GLY A 165 4.03 0.76 4.81
C GLY A 165 5.30 1.44 5.30
N ILE A 166 5.17 2.66 5.80
CA ILE A 166 6.23 3.41 6.46
C ILE A 166 5.93 3.40 7.95
N TYR A 167 6.93 3.01 8.76
CA TYR A 167 6.81 2.89 10.20
C TYR A 167 7.79 3.86 10.85
N GLU A 168 7.29 4.76 11.68
CA GLU A 168 8.10 5.72 12.40
C GLU A 168 7.82 5.67 13.89
N ARG A 169 8.88 5.47 14.68
CA ARG A 169 8.83 5.58 16.14
C ARG A 169 9.68 6.77 16.57
N LEU A 170 9.05 7.75 17.22
CA LEU A 170 9.75 8.94 17.68
C LEU A 170 10.57 8.65 18.96
N LYS A 171 11.65 9.43 19.14
CA LYS A 171 12.52 9.31 20.32
C LYS A 171 11.72 9.58 21.60
N GLY A 172 11.89 8.70 22.58
CA GLY A 172 11.22 8.81 23.89
C GLY A 172 9.85 8.14 23.96
N TRP A 173 9.35 7.59 22.84
CA TRP A 173 8.15 6.75 22.86
C TRP A 173 8.44 5.40 23.52
N PRO A 174 7.44 4.75 24.16
CA PRO A 174 7.64 3.46 24.83
C PRO A 174 8.20 2.40 23.89
N ASP A 175 8.92 1.42 24.47
CA ASP A 175 9.34 0.23 23.74
C ASP A 175 8.15 -0.62 23.32
N MET A 176 8.37 -1.44 22.31
CA MET A 176 7.32 -2.22 21.66
C MET A 176 7.87 -3.55 21.14
N ASP A 177 7.16 -4.62 21.45
CA ASP A 177 7.34 -5.92 20.80
C ASP A 177 6.57 -5.96 19.48
N PHE A 178 7.11 -5.29 18.46
CA PHE A 178 6.59 -5.34 17.10
C PHE A 178 7.12 -6.59 16.39
N VAL A 179 6.31 -7.64 16.34
CA VAL A 179 6.76 -8.93 15.79
C VAL A 179 6.58 -8.96 14.28
N GLN A 180 5.40 -8.54 13.80
CA GLN A 180 5.05 -8.70 12.39
C GLN A 180 4.00 -7.66 11.96
N THR A 181 4.17 -7.10 10.75
CA THR A 181 3.09 -6.52 9.96
C THR A 181 2.55 -7.57 9.00
N ARG A 182 1.23 -7.64 8.83
CA ARG A 182 0.62 -8.44 7.77
C ARG A 182 -0.24 -7.59 6.86
N ILE A 183 -0.19 -7.91 5.58
CA ILE A 183 -1.20 -7.53 4.59
C ILE A 183 -2.00 -8.79 4.34
N VAL A 184 -3.24 -8.81 4.80
CA VAL A 184 -4.12 -9.96 4.65
C VAL A 184 -5.02 -9.72 3.45
N PHE A 185 -5.11 -10.71 2.58
CA PHE A 185 -5.95 -10.70 1.38
C PHE A 185 -6.87 -11.92 1.41
N LYS A 186 -8.18 -11.67 1.29
CA LYS A 186 -9.20 -12.72 1.24
C LYS A 186 -9.78 -12.78 -0.18
N PRO A 187 -9.32 -13.72 -1.03
CA PRO A 187 -9.81 -13.84 -2.39
C PRO A 187 -11.28 -14.27 -2.43
N ASN A 188 -11.95 -13.89 -3.50
CA ASN A 188 -13.19 -14.53 -3.91
C ASN A 188 -12.86 -15.93 -4.46
N GLY A 189 -13.38 -16.98 -3.83
CA GLY A 189 -13.09 -18.37 -4.23
C GLY A 189 -13.71 -18.78 -5.56
N ASP A 190 -14.66 -18.00 -6.08
CA ASP A 190 -15.39 -18.29 -7.32
C ASP A 190 -14.78 -17.59 -8.56
N LYS A 191 -13.62 -16.93 -8.41
CA LYS A 191 -12.97 -16.11 -9.45
C LYS A 191 -11.56 -16.58 -9.79
#